data_AF-A0A9E7UGH4-F1
#
_entry.id   AF-A0A9E7UGH4-F1
#
_cell.length_a   1.000
_cell.length_b   1.000
_cell.length_c   1.000
_cell.angle_alpha   90.00
_cell.angle_beta   90.00
_cell.angle_gamma   90.00
#
_symmetry.space_group_name_H-M   'P 1'
#
loop_
_entity.id
_entity.type
_entity.pdbx_description
1 polymer ?
#
loop_
_entity_poly.entity_id
_entity_poly.type
_entity_poly.pdbx_seq_one_letter_code
_entity_poly.pdbx_strand_id
1 'polypeptide(L)' 'MFPGPVIFGFLLGLILGSRIREDMFPASSYLVVLVVLVLVAWNLGPFPYYTDLPIATGFVAAVLGIMTGKILFRR' A
#
# COMPACT_ATOMS: atom_id res chain seq x y z
N MET A 1 14.69 9.97 7.85
CA MET A 1 13.35 9.36 7.94
C MET A 1 12.34 10.27 8.63
N PHE A 2 11.56 11.03 7.86
CA PHE A 2 10.35 11.63 8.39
C PHE A 2 9.20 10.62 8.29
N PRO A 3 8.50 10.29 9.39
CA PRO A 3 7.52 9.21 9.38
C PRO A 3 6.17 9.62 8.77
N GLY A 4 5.95 10.92 8.50
CA GLY A 4 4.68 11.46 8.03
C GLY A 4 4.07 10.70 6.85
N PRO A 5 4.75 10.58 5.69
CA PRO A 5 4.23 9.86 4.53
C PRO A 5 3.90 8.39 4.81
N VAL A 6 4.69 7.74 5.68
CA VAL A 6 4.50 6.34 6.07
C VAL A 6 3.24 6.20 6.93
N ILE A 7 3.08 7.02 7.96
CA ILE A 7 1.92 6.99 8.87
C ILE A 7 0.65 7.32 8.10
N PHE A 8 0.65 8.41 7.31
CA PHE A 8 -0.52 8.80 6.52
C PHE A 8 -0.87 7.77 5.46
N GLY A 9 0.14 7.24 4.76
CA GLY A 9 -0.06 6.15 3.81
C GLY A 9 -0.74 4.96 4.47
N PHE A 10 -0.20 4.49 5.60
CA PHE A 10 -0.78 3.36 6.34
C PHE A 10 -2.22 3.60 6.79
N LEU A 11 -2.53 4.78 7.36
CA LEU A 11 -3.89 5.11 7.80
C LEU A 11 -4.89 5.14 6.64
N LEU A 12 -4.53 5.80 5.52
CA LEU A 12 -5.38 5.81 4.33
C LEU A 12 -5.58 4.40 3.77
N GLY A 13 -4.50 3.61 3.72
CA GLY A 13 -4.56 2.22 3.32
C GLY A 13 -5.49 1.40 4.21
N LEU A 14 -5.40 1.58 5.53
CA LEU A 14 -6.23 0.89 6.51
C LEU A 14 -7.72 1.22 6.34
N ILE A 15 -8.04 2.50 6.10
CA ILE A 15 -9.41 2.94 5.79
C ILE A 15 -9.90 2.27 4.49
N LEU A 16 -9.11 2.28 3.42
CA LEU A 16 -9.49 1.62 2.16
C LEU A 16 -9.68 0.12 2.33
N GLY A 17 -8.73 -0.55 3.00
CA GLY A 17 -8.75 -1.98 3.24
C GLY A 17 -9.99 -2.43 4.01
N SER A 18 -10.47 -1.61 4.96
CA SER A 18 -11.70 -1.89 5.71
C SER A 18 -12.97 -1.92 4.85
N ARG A 19 -12.92 -1.38 3.63
CA ARG A 19 -14.07 -1.32 2.71
C ARG A 19 -14.07 -2.43 1.66
N ILE A 20 -13.01 -3.24 1.57
CA ILE A 20 -12.90 -4.35 0.62
C ILE A 20 -13.68 -5.55 1.19
N ARG A 21 -14.82 -5.90 0.57
CA ARG A 21 -15.74 -6.92 1.09
C ARG A 21 -15.56 -8.30 0.48
N GLU A 22 -15.48 -8.39 -0.85
CA GLU A 22 -15.30 -9.66 -1.55
C GLU A 22 -14.44 -9.48 -2.79
N ASP A 23 -13.39 -10.30 -2.89
CA ASP A 23 -12.55 -10.37 -4.07
C ASP A 23 -12.90 -11.67 -4.81
N MET A 24 -13.67 -11.58 -5.90
CA MET A 24 -13.92 -12.70 -6.84
C MET A 24 -12.69 -12.99 -7.73
N PHE A 25 -11.50 -12.60 -7.26
CA PHE A 25 -10.30 -12.61 -8.06
C PHE A 25 -9.54 -13.93 -7.90
N PRO A 26 -9.12 -14.58 -9.01
CA PRO A 26 -8.33 -15.79 -8.94
C PRO A 26 -6.99 -15.54 -8.24
N ALA A 27 -6.43 -16.54 -7.57
CA ALA A 27 -5.15 -16.41 -6.85
C ALA A 27 -4.02 -15.82 -7.73
N SER A 28 -4.03 -16.11 -9.04
CA SER A 28 -3.07 -15.60 -10.01
C SER A 28 -3.10 -14.08 -10.18
N SER A 29 -4.25 -13.42 -10.02
CA SER A 29 -4.32 -11.96 -10.18
C SER A 29 -3.68 -11.22 -9.01
N TYR A 30 -3.60 -11.81 -7.82
CA TYR A 30 -2.86 -11.23 -6.70
C TYR A 30 -1.36 -11.13 -7.00
N LEU A 31 -0.81 -12.09 -7.75
CA LEU A 31 0.58 -12.08 -8.21
C LEU A 31 0.83 -10.92 -9.17
N VAL A 32 -0.08 -10.71 -10.12
CA VAL A 32 -0.03 -9.56 -11.05
C VAL A 32 -0.14 -8.25 -10.30
N VAL A 33 -1.10 -8.13 -9.38
CA VAL A 33 -1.27 -6.93 -8.54
C VAL A 33 -0.01 -6.64 -7.74
N LEU A 34 0.64 -7.66 -7.16
CA LEU A 34 1.89 -7.49 -6.41
C LEU A 34 2.99 -6.89 -7.28
N VAL A 35 3.19 -7.40 -8.50
CA VAL A 35 4.18 -6.86 -9.44
C VAL A 35 3.86 -5.41 -9.81
N VAL A 36 2.59 -5.12 -10.10
CA VAL A 36 2.14 -3.76 -10.43
C VAL A 36 2.39 -2.80 -9.26
N LEU A 37 2.10 -3.20 -8.03
CA LEU A 37 2.35 -2.37 -6.84
C LEU A 37 3.85 -2.04 -6.69
N VAL A 38 4.74 -3.00 -6.95
CA VAL A 38 6.20 -2.76 -6.92
C VAL A 38 6.61 -1.77 -8.02
N LEU A 39 6.12 -1.94 -9.24
CA LEU A 39 6.41 -1.03 -10.36
C LEU A 39 5.90 0.39 -10.12
N VAL A 40 4.72 0.52 -9.51
CA VAL A 40 4.13 1.81 -9.14
C VAL A 40 4.95 2.47 -8.04
N ALA A 41 5.34 1.73 -7.00
CA ALA A 41 6.18 2.25 -5.92
C ALA A 41 7.54 2.76 -6.43
N TRP A 42 8.11 2.07 -7.43
CA TRP A 42 9.35 2.46 -8.07
C TRP A 42 9.19 3.71 -8.94
N ASN A 43 8.15 3.78 -9.78
CA ASN A 43 7.91 4.94 -10.66
C ASN A 43 7.52 6.21 -9.92
N LEU A 44 6.80 6.09 -8.80
CA LEU A 44 6.48 7.25 -7.96
C LEU A 44 7.72 7.86 -7.31
N GLY A 45 8.73 7.02 -7.00
CA GLY A 45 9.94 7.45 -6.31
C GLY A 45 9.66 7.96 -4.88
N PRO A 46 10.68 8.47 -4.19
CA PRO A 46 10.52 9.01 -2.84
C PRO A 46 9.63 10.26 -2.82
N PHE A 47 9.00 10.49 -1.67
CA PHE A 47 8.31 11.76 -1.42
C PHE A 47 9.31 12.94 -1.58
N PRO A 48 8.89 14.10 -2.14
CA PRO A 48 9.80 15.22 -2.38
C PRO A 48 10.59 15.60 -1.14
N TYR A 49 11.90 15.82 -1.31
CA TYR A 49 12.88 16.16 -0.26
C TYR A 49 13.30 14.99 0.66
N TYR A 50 12.84 13.76 0.42
CA TYR A 50 13.24 12.57 1.17
C TYR A 50 14.30 11.81 0.40
N THR A 51 15.41 11.51 1.07
CA THR A 51 16.57 10.83 0.47
C THR A 51 16.79 9.42 1.05
N ASP A 52 15.86 8.92 1.87
CA ASP A 52 16.05 7.67 2.62
C ASP A 52 16.04 6.43 1.70
N LEU A 53 15.02 6.26 0.86
CA LEU A 53 14.88 5.12 -0.05
C LEU A 53 14.37 5.59 -1.42
N PRO A 54 14.82 5.00 -2.55
CA PRO A 54 14.42 5.41 -3.90
C PRO A 54 13.01 4.94 -4.30
N ILE A 55 12.15 4.62 -3.34
CA ILE A 55 10.80 4.10 -3.54
C ILE A 55 9.78 4.92 -2.76
N ALA A 56 8.54 4.91 -3.21
CA ALA A 56 7.43 5.58 -2.53
C ALA A 56 7.06 4.89 -1.21
N THR A 57 7.80 5.17 -0.13
CA THR A 57 7.59 4.57 1.19
C THR A 57 6.19 4.77 1.74
N GLY A 58 5.55 5.92 1.46
CA GLY A 58 4.15 6.16 1.80
C GLY A 58 3.16 5.28 1.02
N PHE A 59 3.43 5.01 -0.26
CA PHE A 59 2.62 4.09 -1.06
C PHE A 59 2.76 2.65 -0.55
N VAL A 60 3.99 2.22 -0.26
CA VAL A 60 4.25 0.90 0.35
C VAL A 60 3.51 0.76 1.68
N ALA A 61 3.56 1.80 2.53
CA ALA A 61 2.84 1.82 3.79
C ALA A 61 1.31 1.75 3.58
N ALA A 62 0.77 2.41 2.55
CA ALA A 62 -0.64 2.30 2.19
C ALA A 62 -1.03 0.89 1.75
N VAL A 63 -0.21 0.21 0.96
CA VAL A 63 -0.46 -1.20 0.59
C VAL A 63 -0.51 -2.10 1.83
N LEU A 64 0.43 -1.94 2.77
CA LEU A 64 0.43 -2.68 4.04
C LEU A 64 -0.81 -2.33 4.89
N GLY A 65 -1.21 -1.06 4.90
CA GLY A 65 -2.46 -0.60 5.51
C GLY A 65 -3.68 -1.29 4.92
N ILE A 66 -3.77 -1.39 3.59
CA ILE A 66 -4.88 -2.08 2.90
C ILE A 66 -4.94 -3.55 3.30
N MET A 67 -3.81 -4.26 3.27
CA MET A 67 -3.77 -5.67 3.68
C MET A 67 -4.20 -5.84 5.15
N THR A 68 -3.70 -4.98 6.03
CA THR A 68 -4.01 -5.01 7.46
C THR A 68 -5.48 -4.69 7.72
N GLY A 69 -6.00 -3.61 7.11
CA GLY A 69 -7.40 -3.20 7.22
C GLY A 69 -8.35 -4.25 6.67
N LYS A 70 -8.01 -4.87 5.54
CA LYS A 70 -8.80 -5.97 4.99
C LYS A 70 -8.86 -7.15 5.96
N ILE A 71 -7.73 -7.57 6.56
CA ILE A 71 -7.71 -8.70 7.51
C ILE A 71 -8.47 -8.37 8.80
N LEU A 72 -8.23 -7.18 9.36
CA LEU A 72 -8.77 -6.77 10.66
C LEU A 72 -10.28 -6.52 10.63
N PHE A 73 -10.78 -5.96 9.53
CA PHE A 73 -12.19 -5.62 9.35
C PHE A 73 -12.92 -6.60 8.43
N ARG A 74 -12.37 -7.81 8.22
CA ARG A 74 -13.00 -8.94 7.51
C ARG A 74 -14.17 -9.54 8.30
N ARG A 75 -15.13 -8.71 8.68
CA ARG A 75 -16.39 -9.10 9.31
C ARG A 75 -17.52 -8.92 8.32
#